data_AF-A0A938BR89-F1
#
_entry.id   AF-A0A938BR89-F1
#
_cell.length_a   1.000
_cell.length_b   1.000
_cell.length_c   1.000
_cell.angle_alpha   90.00
_cell.angle_beta   90.00
_cell.angle_gamma   90.00
#
_symmetry.space_group_name_H-M   'P 1'
#
loop_
_entity.id
_entity.type
_entity.pdbx_description
1 polymer ?
#
loop_
_entity_poly.entity_id
_entity_poly.type
_entity_poly.pdbx_seq_one_letter_code
_entity_poly.pdbx_strand_id
1 'polypeptide(L)'
;MSGKRFTVDEQVAILMRGTRFADETDEWGAVGEVTGSLRRQMEVELRERLAAGRPLRVYLGVDPTGSNLHVGHFVPLQKLRKFQELGHQVVFLIGDYTATIGDPSGQSSERRRFKHEEVLELARTYTDQAFRVLDPQRTEVRYNGEWLAKLSFADLIELASIFPMKQIIARRDFQSRMERGESLRFHEALYALM
;
A
#
# COMPACT_ATOMS: atom_id res chain seq x y z
N MET A 1 -24.62 9.34 22.38
CA MET A 1 -24.29 10.60 21.67
C MET A 1 -24.33 10.32 20.18
N SER A 2 -25.27 10.93 19.45
CA SER A 2 -25.36 10.75 17.99
C SER A 2 -24.14 11.39 17.35
N GLY A 3 -23.22 10.57 16.82
CA GLY A 3 -22.03 11.06 16.13
C GLY A 3 -22.41 11.94 14.93
N LYS A 4 -21.62 12.97 14.66
CA LYS A 4 -21.79 13.86 13.50
C LYS A 4 -21.81 13.02 12.22
N ARG A 5 -22.90 13.05 11.47
CA ARG A 5 -23.04 12.33 10.19
C ARG A 5 -22.54 13.24 9.07
N PHE A 6 -21.43 12.86 8.45
CA PHE A 6 -20.82 13.62 7.36
C PHE A 6 -21.51 13.29 6.02
N THR A 7 -21.75 14.30 5.19
CA THR A 7 -22.21 14.10 3.81
C THR A 7 -21.11 13.45 2.97
N VAL A 8 -21.47 12.90 1.80
CA VAL A 8 -20.48 12.36 0.85
C VAL A 8 -19.45 13.43 0.47
N ASP A 9 -19.90 14.65 0.19
CA ASP A 9 -19.01 15.77 -0.15
C ASP A 9 -18.03 16.12 0.96
N GLU A 10 -18.50 16.17 2.21
CA GLU A 10 -17.63 16.43 3.36
C GLU A 10 -16.58 15.32 3.54
N GLN A 11 -16.99 14.06 3.38
CA GLN A 11 -16.09 12.91 3.46
C GLN A 11 -15.02 12.96 2.36
N VAL A 12 -15.42 13.20 1.10
CA VAL A 12 -14.48 13.37 -0.02
C VAL A 12 -13.50 14.51 0.28
N ALA A 13 -13.98 15.67 0.71
CA ALA A 13 -13.11 16.82 1.01
C ALA A 13 -12.09 16.52 2.12
N ILE A 14 -12.48 15.74 3.14
CA ILE A 14 -11.58 15.31 4.22
C ILE A 14 -10.54 14.30 3.70
N LEU A 15 -10.98 13.31 2.93
CA LEU A 15 -10.14 12.21 2.47
C LEU A 15 -9.18 12.61 1.36
N MET A 16 -9.57 13.53 0.48
CA MET A 16 -8.72 14.06 -0.60
C MET A 16 -7.67 15.06 -0.10
N ARG A 17 -7.88 15.68 1.07
CA ARG A 17 -6.96 16.68 1.63
C ARG A 17 -5.62 16.07 1.99
N GLY A 18 -4.53 16.68 1.52
CA GLY A 18 -3.16 16.25 1.80
C GLY A 18 -2.76 14.93 1.13
N THR A 19 -3.57 14.44 0.19
CA THR A 19 -3.23 13.30 -0.67
C THR A 19 -2.54 13.81 -1.92
N ARG A 20 -1.43 13.20 -2.30
CA ARG A 20 -0.73 13.46 -3.57
C ARG A 20 -1.06 12.36 -4.56
N PHE A 21 -1.18 12.73 -5.83
CA PHE A 21 -1.42 11.80 -6.93
C PHE A 21 -0.20 11.72 -7.85
N ALA A 22 -0.01 10.58 -8.51
CA ALA A 22 1.17 10.31 -9.32
C ALA A 22 1.31 11.28 -10.52
N ASP A 23 0.21 11.91 -10.96
CA ASP A 23 0.17 12.91 -12.03
C ASP A 23 0.34 14.35 -11.54
N GLU A 24 0.62 14.57 -10.24
CA GLU A 24 0.82 15.89 -9.64
C GLU A 24 2.28 16.22 -9.34
N THR A 25 3.19 15.25 -9.50
CA THR A 25 4.62 15.42 -9.20
C THR A 25 5.48 14.86 -10.32
N ASP A 26 6.51 15.60 -10.71
CA ASP A 26 7.63 15.05 -11.45
C ASP A 26 8.57 14.26 -10.54
N GLU A 27 9.61 13.73 -11.16
CA GLU A 27 10.56 12.76 -10.64
C GLU A 27 11.24 13.08 -9.30
N TRP A 28 11.21 14.34 -8.86
CA TRP A 28 11.86 14.83 -7.64
C TRP A 28 10.88 15.48 -6.65
N GLY A 29 9.57 15.34 -6.90
CA GLY A 29 8.54 16.03 -6.13
C GLY A 29 8.38 17.50 -6.48
N ALA A 30 8.94 17.95 -7.62
CA ALA A 30 8.59 19.25 -8.18
C ALA A 30 7.28 19.11 -8.99
N VAL A 31 6.55 20.21 -9.11
CA VAL A 31 5.24 20.22 -9.78
C VAL A 31 5.48 20.15 -11.28
N GLY A 32 5.48 18.93 -11.84
CA GLY A 32 5.49 18.69 -13.29
C GLY A 32 4.17 19.10 -13.94
N GLU A 33 4.01 18.83 -15.23
CA GLU A 33 2.81 19.19 -16.02
C GLU A 33 1.56 18.50 -15.45
N VAL A 34 0.88 19.19 -14.52
CA VAL A 34 -0.27 18.66 -13.78
C VAL A 34 -1.44 18.50 -14.73
N THR A 35 -1.67 17.29 -15.23
CA THR A 35 -2.91 17.00 -15.98
C THR A 35 -4.11 16.95 -15.01
N GLY A 36 -3.88 16.58 -13.73
CA GLY A 36 -4.89 16.45 -12.69
C GLY A 36 -5.99 15.44 -13.02
N SER A 37 -5.73 14.57 -14.00
CA SER A 37 -6.69 13.61 -14.53
C SER A 37 -6.90 12.46 -13.56
N LEU A 38 -5.83 11.97 -12.93
CA LEU A 38 -5.89 10.90 -11.95
C LEU A 38 -6.55 11.38 -10.66
N ARG A 39 -6.20 12.58 -10.17
CA ARG A 39 -6.90 13.18 -9.01
C ARG A 39 -8.41 13.22 -9.23
N ARG A 40 -8.85 13.76 -10.38
CA ARG A 40 -10.29 13.85 -10.71
C ARG A 40 -10.93 12.47 -10.80
N GLN A 41 -10.29 11.51 -11.47
CA GLN A 41 -10.79 10.15 -11.57
C GLN A 41 -10.95 9.49 -10.20
N MET A 42 -9.93 9.59 -9.34
CA MET A 42 -9.96 9.04 -7.99
C MET A 42 -11.01 9.72 -7.10
N GLU A 43 -11.22 11.03 -7.28
CA GLU A 43 -12.27 11.77 -6.58
C GLU A 43 -13.67 11.28 -6.96
N VAL A 44 -13.92 11.09 -8.26
CA VAL A 44 -15.19 10.56 -8.78
C VAL A 44 -15.43 9.15 -8.24
N GLU A 45 -14.45 8.26 -8.33
CA GLU A 45 -14.57 6.89 -7.86
C GLU A 45 -14.80 6.83 -6.33
N LEU A 46 -14.06 7.64 -5.55
CA LEU A 46 -14.26 7.72 -4.11
C LEU A 46 -15.67 8.20 -3.76
N ARG A 47 -16.16 9.24 -4.44
CA ARG A 47 -17.50 9.78 -4.27
C ARG A 47 -18.57 8.73 -4.54
N GLU A 48 -18.45 7.98 -5.64
CA GLU A 48 -19.37 6.89 -6.00
C GLU A 48 -19.38 5.79 -4.93
N ARG A 49 -18.19 5.37 -4.47
CA ARG A 49 -18.06 4.35 -3.41
C ARG A 49 -18.68 4.81 -2.08
N LEU A 50 -18.52 6.08 -1.71
CA LEU A 50 -19.13 6.66 -0.51
C LEU A 50 -20.66 6.81 -0.65
N ALA A 51 -21.14 7.19 -1.83
CA ALA A 51 -22.57 7.34 -2.11
C ALA A 51 -23.34 6.00 -2.03
N ALA A 52 -22.65 4.87 -2.21
CA ALA A 52 -23.23 3.54 -1.99
C ALA A 52 -23.64 3.26 -0.53
N GLY A 53 -23.29 4.13 0.42
CA GLY A 53 -23.82 4.10 1.79
C GLY A 53 -23.32 2.95 2.67
N ARG A 54 -22.36 2.16 2.21
CA ARG A 54 -21.72 1.08 2.96
C ARG A 54 -20.33 1.49 3.46
N PRO A 55 -19.90 1.03 4.65
CA PRO A 55 -18.53 1.24 5.10
C PRO A 55 -17.52 0.73 4.06
N LEU A 56 -16.58 1.59 3.66
CA LEU A 56 -15.46 1.18 2.84
C LEU A 56 -14.51 0.30 3.66
N ARG A 57 -13.82 -0.60 2.99
CA ARG A 57 -12.75 -1.40 3.57
C ARG A 57 -11.44 -0.94 2.93
N VAL A 58 -10.58 -0.29 3.72
CA VAL A 58 -9.38 0.39 3.24
C VAL A 58 -8.17 -0.20 3.93
N TYR A 59 -7.11 -0.50 3.19
CA TYR A 59 -5.93 -1.12 3.77
C TYR A 59 -4.68 -0.24 3.62
N LEU A 60 -3.74 -0.42 4.54
CA LEU A 60 -2.35 0.00 4.39
C LEU A 60 -1.48 -1.23 4.56
N GLY A 61 -0.77 -1.60 3.49
CA GLY A 61 0.26 -2.63 3.53
C GLY A 61 1.55 -2.09 4.13
N VAL A 62 2.17 -2.85 5.03
CA VAL A 62 3.51 -2.57 5.56
C VAL A 62 4.36 -3.84 5.55
N ASP A 63 5.58 -3.72 5.04
CA ASP A 63 6.56 -4.80 5.10
C ASP A 63 7.49 -4.56 6.30
N PRO A 64 7.40 -5.36 7.38
CA PRO A 64 8.24 -5.20 8.56
C PRO A 64 9.69 -5.63 8.25
N THR A 65 10.51 -4.67 7.84
CA THR A 65 11.93 -4.84 7.50
C THR A 65 12.88 -4.22 8.53
N GLY A 66 12.33 -3.60 9.57
CA GLY A 66 13.04 -3.05 10.73
C GLY A 66 12.19 -3.18 11.99
N SER A 67 12.69 -2.68 13.12
CA SER A 67 12.00 -2.79 14.42
C SER A 67 10.92 -1.73 14.64
N ASN A 68 10.94 -0.61 13.91
CA ASN A 68 10.05 0.52 14.17
C ASN A 68 9.47 1.15 12.92
N LEU A 69 8.23 1.65 13.05
CA LEU A 69 7.63 2.55 12.09
C LEU A 69 8.34 3.90 12.15
N HIS A 70 9.01 4.29 11.07
CA HIS A 70 9.57 5.63 10.97
C HIS A 70 8.50 6.68 10.62
N VAL A 71 8.87 7.96 10.71
CA VAL A 71 7.97 9.12 10.47
C VAL A 71 7.24 9.07 9.12
N GLY A 72 7.84 8.48 8.09
CA GLY A 72 7.18 8.29 6.78
C GLY A 72 5.86 7.50 6.83
N HIS A 73 5.67 6.61 7.82
CA HIS A 73 4.41 5.85 7.98
C HIS A 73 3.32 6.64 8.69
N PHE A 74 3.67 7.74 9.37
CA PHE A 74 2.72 8.50 10.17
C PHE A 74 1.62 9.14 9.31
N VAL A 75 1.97 9.66 8.13
CA VAL A 75 1.00 10.31 7.23
C VAL A 75 -0.04 9.30 6.70
N PRO A 76 0.35 8.13 6.15
CA PRO A 76 -0.61 7.07 5.80
C PRO A 76 -1.47 6.59 6.98
N LEU A 77 -0.89 6.41 8.16
CA LEU A 77 -1.64 5.99 9.36
C LEU A 77 -2.68 7.04 9.78
N GLN A 78 -2.34 8.33 9.74
CA GLN A 78 -3.28 9.41 10.00
C GLN A 78 -4.42 9.42 8.95
N LYS A 79 -4.14 9.06 7.70
CA LYS A 79 -5.18 8.91 6.68
C LYS A 79 -6.11 7.75 7.00
N LEU A 80 -5.59 6.59 7.38
CA LEU A 80 -6.41 5.47 7.87
C LEU A 80 -7.26 5.87 9.09
N ARG A 81 -6.69 6.61 10.05
CA ARG A 81 -7.44 7.13 11.20
C ARG A 81 -8.61 8.00 10.76
N LYS A 82 -8.47 8.82 9.71
CA LYS A 82 -9.60 9.58 9.13
C LYS A 82 -10.67 8.67 8.54
N PHE A 83 -10.30 7.59 7.86
CA PHE A 83 -11.28 6.57 7.44
C PHE A 83 -12.02 5.97 8.64
N GLN A 84 -11.34 5.67 9.75
CA GLN A 84 -12.01 5.23 10.98
C GLN A 84 -12.96 6.30 11.51
N GLU A 85 -12.53 7.56 11.64
CA GLU A 85 -13.40 8.64 12.15
C GLU A 85 -14.67 8.84 11.32
N LEU A 86 -14.63 8.55 10.02
CA LEU A 86 -15.78 8.60 9.11
C LEU A 86 -16.64 7.32 9.10
N GLY A 87 -16.30 6.32 9.91
CA GLY A 87 -17.10 5.10 10.06
C GLY A 87 -16.71 3.94 9.16
N HIS A 88 -15.57 4.03 8.46
CA HIS A 88 -15.08 2.96 7.59
C HIS A 88 -14.24 1.93 8.35
N GLN A 89 -14.10 0.75 7.74
CA GLN A 89 -13.26 -0.32 8.26
C GLN A 89 -11.85 -0.17 7.70
N VAL A 90 -10.86 -0.14 8.59
CA VAL A 90 -9.44 -0.14 8.17
C VAL A 90 -8.81 -1.50 8.40
N VAL A 91 -7.91 -1.87 7.50
CA VAL A 91 -7.10 -3.08 7.55
C VAL A 91 -5.63 -2.68 7.61
N PHE A 92 -4.96 -3.01 8.71
CA PHE A 92 -3.51 -2.90 8.79
C PHE A 92 -2.91 -4.22 8.32
N LEU A 93 -2.41 -4.21 7.08
CA LEU A 93 -1.95 -5.42 6.40
C LEU A 93 -0.44 -5.57 6.58
N ILE A 94 -0.04 -6.62 7.29
CA ILE A 94 1.35 -7.01 7.46
C ILE A 94 1.78 -7.87 6.27
N GLY A 95 2.87 -7.46 5.64
CA GLY A 95 3.52 -8.20 4.56
C GLY A 95 4.44 -9.30 5.07
N ASP A 96 3.89 -10.29 5.77
CA ASP A 96 4.67 -11.35 6.42
C ASP A 96 5.28 -12.36 5.46
N TYR A 97 4.64 -12.58 4.32
CA TYR A 97 5.15 -13.44 3.26
C TYR A 97 6.04 -12.66 2.29
N THR A 98 5.61 -11.46 1.89
CA THR A 98 6.36 -10.57 1.00
C THR A 98 7.70 -10.14 1.59
N ALA A 99 7.79 -9.92 2.91
CA ALA A 99 9.05 -9.61 3.59
C ALA A 99 10.09 -10.74 3.55
N THR A 100 9.66 -12.01 3.39
CA THR A 100 10.59 -13.14 3.23
C THR A 100 11.22 -13.19 1.83
N ILE A 101 10.54 -12.60 0.84
CA ILE A 101 10.97 -12.54 -0.56
C ILE A 101 11.84 -11.29 -0.79
N GLY A 102 11.39 -10.15 -0.25
CA GLY A 102 12.04 -8.84 -0.36
C GLY A 102 11.50 -7.99 -1.51
N ASP A 103 10.92 -6.83 -1.20
CA ASP A 103 10.46 -5.86 -2.21
C ASP A 103 11.64 -5.22 -2.97
N PRO A 104 11.64 -5.22 -4.31
CA PRO A 104 12.71 -4.62 -5.10
C PRO A 104 12.61 -3.08 -5.26
N SER A 105 11.52 -2.45 -4.79
CA SER A 105 11.26 -1.04 -5.05
C SER A 105 12.29 -0.12 -4.38
N GLY A 106 12.89 0.77 -5.19
CA GLY A 106 13.60 1.98 -4.73
C GLY A 106 15.03 1.81 -4.16
N GLN A 107 15.63 0.62 -4.11
CA GLN A 107 16.98 0.44 -3.56
C GLN A 107 17.93 -0.36 -4.48
N SER A 108 19.21 0.03 -4.47
CA SER A 108 20.29 -0.46 -5.35
C SER A 108 21.04 -1.69 -4.83
N SER A 109 20.64 -2.26 -3.68
CA SER A 109 21.32 -3.40 -3.06
C SER A 109 20.35 -4.51 -2.66
N GLU A 110 20.81 -5.76 -2.69
CA GLU A 110 20.01 -6.93 -2.32
C GLU A 110 19.48 -6.81 -0.88
N ARG A 111 18.16 -6.78 -0.71
CA ARG A 111 17.55 -6.73 0.62
C ARG A 111 17.84 -8.00 1.42
N ARG A 112 18.03 -7.84 2.72
CA ARG A 112 18.08 -8.95 3.68
C ARG A 112 16.74 -9.69 3.69
N ARG A 113 16.76 -10.99 3.43
CA ARG A 113 15.60 -11.87 3.63
C ARG A 113 15.48 -12.21 5.10
N PHE A 114 14.29 -12.05 5.65
CA PHE A 114 13.99 -12.39 7.04
C PHE A 114 13.38 -13.78 7.13
N LYS A 115 13.63 -14.49 8.22
CA LYS A 115 12.85 -15.68 8.55
C LYS A 115 11.43 -15.24 8.91
N HIS A 116 10.45 -16.06 8.57
CA HIS A 116 9.05 -15.77 8.86
C HIS A 116 8.79 -15.50 10.35
N GLU A 117 9.45 -16.25 11.25
CA GLU A 117 9.37 -16.02 12.71
C GLU A 117 9.86 -14.63 13.11
N GLU A 118 10.99 -14.18 12.56
CA GLU A 118 11.53 -12.83 12.79
C GLU A 118 10.54 -11.77 12.30
N VAL A 119 9.93 -11.99 11.14
CA VAL A 119 8.92 -11.10 10.57
C VAL A 119 7.70 -10.96 11.49
N LEU A 120 7.24 -12.06 12.08
CA LEU A 120 6.11 -12.05 13.01
C LEU A 120 6.44 -11.28 14.30
N GLU A 121 7.67 -11.33 14.80
CA GLU A 121 8.10 -10.54 15.95
C GLU A 121 8.13 -9.04 15.63
N LEU A 122 8.68 -8.67 14.47
CA LEU A 122 8.70 -7.28 14.01
C LEU A 122 7.27 -6.75 13.78
N ALA A 123 6.39 -7.58 13.21
CA ALA A 123 4.99 -7.25 12.98
C ALA A 123 4.26 -6.87 14.27
N ARG A 124 4.47 -7.58 15.38
CA ARG A 124 3.88 -7.24 16.69
C ARG A 124 4.25 -5.82 17.10
N THR A 125 5.52 -5.48 16.99
CA THR A 125 6.02 -4.14 17.35
C THR A 125 5.44 -3.07 16.44
N TYR A 126 5.27 -3.35 15.14
CA TYR A 126 4.64 -2.46 14.18
C TYR A 126 3.17 -2.22 14.51
N THR A 127 2.42 -3.28 14.80
CA THR A 127 1.02 -3.21 15.18
C THR A 127 0.83 -2.38 16.45
N ASP A 128 1.64 -2.60 17.48
CA ASP A 128 1.60 -1.84 18.73
C ASP A 128 1.86 -0.33 18.50
N GLN A 129 2.80 -0.01 17.60
CA GLN A 129 3.07 1.37 17.21
C GLN A 129 1.94 1.99 16.39
N ALA A 130 1.36 1.24 15.45
CA ALA A 130 0.24 1.69 14.63
C ALA A 130 -0.99 2.00 15.50
N PHE A 131 -1.23 1.21 16.56
CA PHE A 131 -2.30 1.43 17.53
C PHE A 131 -2.13 2.66 18.43
N ARG A 132 -0.99 3.34 18.39
CA ARG A 132 -0.88 4.69 18.97
C ARG A 132 -1.65 5.74 18.17
N VAL A 133 -1.98 5.43 16.92
CA VAL A 133 -2.72 6.30 15.98
C VAL A 133 -4.10 5.71 15.67
N LEU A 134 -4.13 4.43 15.32
CA LEU A 134 -5.35 3.72 14.94
C LEU A 134 -6.10 3.22 16.18
N ASP A 135 -7.42 3.17 16.09
CA ASP A 135 -8.25 2.52 17.10
C ASP A 135 -8.19 0.99 16.93
N PRO A 136 -7.67 0.21 17.92
CA PRO A 136 -7.57 -1.24 17.81
C PRO A 136 -8.91 -1.94 17.64
N GLN A 137 -9.99 -1.42 18.25
CA GLN A 137 -11.32 -2.04 18.16
C GLN A 137 -11.95 -1.88 16.77
N ARG A 138 -11.38 -0.97 15.97
CA ARG A 138 -11.88 -0.60 14.64
C ARG A 138 -10.83 -0.85 13.56
N THR A 139 -9.83 -1.66 13.86
CA THR A 139 -8.75 -2.03 12.95
C THR A 139 -8.69 -3.54 12.82
N GLU A 140 -8.74 -4.03 11.60
CA GLU A 140 -8.47 -5.43 11.30
C GLU A 140 -6.98 -5.57 11.03
N VAL A 141 -6.26 -6.41 11.78
CA VAL A 141 -4.87 -6.75 11.45
C VAL A 141 -4.87 -8.04 10.67
N ARG A 142 -4.26 -8.02 9.48
CA ARG A 142 -4.19 -9.20 8.58
C ARG A 142 -2.76 -9.42 8.12
N TYR A 143 -2.47 -10.65 7.76
CA TYR A 143 -1.16 -11.10 7.30
C TYR A 143 -1.31 -11.62 5.87
N ASN A 144 -0.53 -11.10 4.92
CA ASN A 144 -0.68 -11.52 3.53
C ASN A 144 -0.29 -12.99 3.28
N GLY A 145 0.51 -13.59 4.18
CA GLY A 145 0.79 -15.01 4.19
C GLY A 145 -0.45 -15.88 4.36
N GLU A 146 -1.54 -15.38 4.94
CA GLU A 146 -2.80 -16.11 5.07
C GLU A 146 -3.39 -16.57 3.73
N TRP A 147 -3.10 -15.84 2.64
CA TRP A 147 -3.52 -16.19 1.28
C TRP A 147 -2.35 -16.45 0.34
N LEU A 148 -1.25 -15.69 0.43
CA LEU A 148 -0.11 -15.86 -0.48
C LEU A 148 0.59 -17.21 -0.32
N ALA A 149 0.68 -17.75 0.90
CA ALA A 149 1.30 -19.06 1.14
C ALA A 149 0.48 -20.24 0.56
N LYS A 150 -0.77 -19.99 0.15
CA LYS A 150 -1.68 -21.00 -0.42
C LYS A 150 -1.69 -20.99 -1.95
N LEU A 151 -1.06 -19.99 -2.58
CA LEU A 151 -1.00 -19.92 -4.04
C LEU A 151 -0.15 -21.06 -4.58
N SER A 152 -0.75 -21.84 -5.48
CA SER A 152 -0.03 -22.83 -6.26
C SER A 152 0.73 -22.16 -7.41
N PHE A 153 1.64 -22.91 -8.03
CA PHE A 153 2.34 -22.44 -9.22
C PHE A 153 1.38 -22.16 -10.39
N ALA A 154 0.28 -22.92 -10.51
CA ALA A 154 -0.74 -22.68 -11.51
C ALA A 154 -1.46 -21.34 -11.28
N ASP A 155 -1.80 -21.03 -10.02
CA ASP A 155 -2.43 -19.75 -9.66
C ASP A 155 -1.52 -18.56 -10.00
N LEU A 156 -0.21 -18.70 -9.74
CA LEU A 156 0.78 -17.68 -10.11
C LEU A 156 0.89 -17.48 -11.63
N ILE A 157 0.82 -18.55 -12.42
CA ILE A 157 0.83 -18.45 -13.88
C ILE A 157 -0.44 -17.73 -14.37
N GLU A 158 -1.59 -18.07 -13.81
CA GLU A 158 -2.87 -17.43 -14.15
C GLU A 158 -2.80 -15.92 -13.87
N LEU A 159 -2.33 -15.53 -12.68
CA LEU A 159 -2.13 -14.12 -12.32
C LEU A 159 -1.13 -13.43 -13.26
N ALA A 160 0.01 -14.06 -13.55
CA ALA A 160 1.02 -13.50 -14.43
C ALA A 160 0.50 -13.29 -15.86
N SER A 161 -0.45 -14.11 -16.33
CA SER A 161 -1.01 -14.01 -17.68
C SER A 161 -1.82 -12.73 -17.94
N ILE A 162 -2.31 -12.08 -16.87
CA ILE A 162 -3.10 -10.84 -16.94
C ILE A 162 -2.20 -9.66 -17.35
N PHE A 163 -0.91 -9.70 -17.01
CA PHE A 163 -0.01 -8.56 -17.14
C PHE A 163 1.01 -8.75 -18.27
N PRO A 164 1.00 -7.90 -19.30
CA PRO A 164 2.04 -7.91 -20.31
C PRO A 164 3.41 -7.61 -19.70
N MET A 165 4.41 -8.43 -20.04
CA MET A 165 5.79 -8.27 -19.53
C MET A 165 6.35 -6.85 -19.74
N LYS A 166 6.00 -6.21 -20.86
CA LYS A 166 6.39 -4.81 -21.16
C LYS A 166 5.95 -3.82 -20.07
N GLN A 167 4.82 -4.04 -19.41
CA GLN A 167 4.34 -3.14 -18.36
C GLN A 167 5.16 -3.28 -17.08
N ILE A 168 5.52 -4.51 -16.71
CA ILE A 168 6.35 -4.78 -15.53
C ILE A 168 7.76 -4.18 -15.74
N ILE A 169 8.35 -4.37 -16.92
CA ILE A 169 9.67 -3.83 -17.25
C ILE A 169 9.65 -2.31 -17.44
N ALA A 170 8.51 -1.71 -17.79
CA ALA A 170 8.36 -0.25 -17.91
C ALA A 170 8.37 0.47 -16.54
N ARG A 171 8.37 -0.25 -15.42
CA ARG A 171 8.56 0.38 -14.11
C ARG A 171 9.89 1.13 -14.06
N ARG A 172 9.87 2.36 -13.54
CA ARG A 172 11.01 3.27 -13.55
C ARG A 172 12.24 2.74 -12.81
N ASP A 173 12.04 2.05 -11.71
CA ASP A 173 13.11 1.39 -10.95
C ASP A 173 13.81 0.30 -11.78
N PHE A 174 13.04 -0.48 -12.54
CA PHE A 174 13.59 -1.50 -13.43
C PHE A 174 14.31 -0.86 -14.64
N GLN A 175 13.71 0.15 -15.27
CA GLN A 175 14.35 0.91 -16.35
C GLN A 175 15.69 1.48 -15.92
N SER A 176 15.73 2.23 -14.82
CA SER A 176 16.95 2.85 -14.32
C SER A 176 18.03 1.83 -13.94
N ARG A 177 17.66 0.66 -13.41
CA ARG A 177 18.62 -0.43 -13.13
C ARG A 177 19.19 -1.04 -14.41
N MET A 178 18.34 -1.32 -15.40
CA MET A 178 18.79 -1.84 -16.70
C MET A 178 19.70 -0.86 -17.44
N GLU A 179 19.36 0.44 -17.44
CA GLU A 179 20.18 1.50 -18.03
C GLU A 179 21.57 1.59 -17.37
N ARG A 180 21.64 1.34 -16.06
CA ARG A 180 22.89 1.30 -15.28
C ARG A 180 23.62 -0.05 -15.39
N GLY A 181 23.11 -1.00 -16.17
CA GLY A 181 23.68 -2.34 -16.31
C GLY A 181 23.57 -3.20 -15.05
N GLU A 182 22.72 -2.82 -14.10
CA GLU A 182 22.48 -3.59 -12.87
C GLU A 182 21.58 -4.79 -13.16
N SER A 183 21.83 -5.90 -12.45
CA SER A 183 21.03 -7.12 -12.60
C SER A 183 19.60 -6.92 -12.11
N LEU A 184 18.62 -7.42 -12.86
CA LEU A 184 17.24 -7.63 -12.41
C LEU A 184 16.98 -9.14 -12.30
N ARG A 185 16.56 -9.60 -11.12
CA ARG A 185 16.25 -11.02 -10.89
C ARG A 185 14.77 -11.27 -11.16
N PHE A 186 14.45 -12.45 -11.72
CA PHE A 186 13.07 -12.77 -12.14
C PHE A 186 12.03 -12.70 -11.01
N HIS A 187 12.38 -13.11 -9.79
CA HIS A 187 11.47 -13.03 -8.64
C HIS A 187 11.09 -11.60 -8.27
N GLU A 188 11.90 -10.59 -8.61
CA GLU A 188 11.57 -9.17 -8.40
C GLU A 188 10.41 -8.74 -9.31
N ALA A 189 10.31 -9.31 -10.52
CA ALA A 189 9.17 -9.09 -11.41
C ALA A 189 7.89 -9.76 -10.88
N LEU A 190 8.02 -10.91 -10.22
CA LEU A 190 6.90 -11.62 -9.59
C LEU A 190 6.37 -10.91 -8.34
N TYR A 191 7.18 -10.08 -7.67
CA TYR A 191 6.75 -9.33 -6.50
C TYR A 191 5.53 -8.45 -6.77
N ALA A 192 5.41 -7.90 -7.98
CA ALA A 192 4.25 -7.07 -8.37
C ALA A 192 2.92 -7.84 -8.44
N LEU A 193 2.97 -9.17 -8.43
CA LEU A 193 1.80 -10.05 -8.45
C LEU A 193 1.35 -10.48 -7.04
N MET A 194 2.12 -10.17 -6.01
CA MET A 194 1.91 -10.56 -4.61
C MET A 194 1.34 -9.40 -3.79
#